data_AF-A0A1V9GB17-F1
#
_entry.id   AF-A0A1V9GB17-F1
#
_cell.length_a   1.000
_cell.length_b   1.000
_cell.length_c   1.000
_cell.angle_alpha   90.00
_cell.angle_beta   90.00
_cell.angle_gamma   90.00
#
_symmetry.space_group_name_H-M   'P 1'
#
loop_
_entity.id
_entity.type
_entity.pdbx_description
1 polymer ?
#
loop_
_entity_poly.entity_id
_entity_poly.type
_entity_poly.pdbx_seq_one_letter_code
_entity_poly.pdbx_strand_id
1 'polypeptide(L)'
;MAVANSFTKFMSQFIENTNESIESMQSHMIFPEKITDFLTWVRETTEAAWRQASSDNYLHNAKWLPLSEQEINDLEQKYSIKFGPEHRAFLSILHTIDKKDPDYYAGIEDTDEGSDIKAKGQPSLFYNWHTDTEWIESRLTWPYETILQDILGVNRFWLKSWGPRLETEQEKIRVFSSWYNKAPKLLPITAHTFLMNHELTGLRAVLSVWGSDTIVAAWNLRHYLMRQFPQELNIQELVYDDEDKCYYGEIMKGIPELDTLETIRLADADIPHWKEIITHWSFSQWQGFRVD
;
A
#
# COMPACT_ATOMS: atom_id res chain seq x y z
N MET A 1 23.41 18.56 44.38
CA MET A 1 22.31 17.57 44.46
C MET A 1 20.91 18.18 44.24
N ALA A 2 20.61 19.42 44.67
CA ALA A 2 19.29 20.04 44.49
C ALA A 2 18.95 20.48 43.04
N VAL A 3 19.94 20.82 42.21
CA VAL A 3 19.72 21.36 40.85
C VAL A 3 19.37 20.26 39.84
N ALA A 4 19.91 19.05 40.00
CA ALA A 4 19.62 17.91 39.11
C ALA A 4 18.16 17.45 39.23
N ASN A 5 17.60 17.42 40.45
CA ASN A 5 16.20 17.05 40.67
C ASN A 5 15.20 18.06 40.08
N SER A 6 15.57 19.34 40.00
CA SER A 6 14.71 20.37 39.40
C SER A 6 14.64 20.26 37.88
N PHE A 7 15.74 19.88 37.24
CA PHE A 7 15.80 19.71 35.79
C PHE A 7 15.05 18.45 35.34
N THR A 8 15.21 17.33 36.06
CA THR A 8 14.45 16.10 35.78
C THR A 8 12.95 16.31 35.94
N LYS A 9 12.51 17.00 37.01
CA LYS A 9 11.09 17.31 37.21
C LYS A 9 10.52 18.25 36.15
N PHE A 10 11.30 19.24 35.71
CA PHE A 10 10.92 20.14 34.62
C PHE A 10 10.79 19.39 33.29
N MET A 11 11.73 18.51 32.97
CA MET A 11 11.69 17.69 31.75
C MET A 11 10.54 16.69 31.77
N SER A 12 10.27 16.02 32.90
CA SER A 12 9.11 15.14 33.04
C SER A 12 7.79 15.89 32.87
N GLN A 13 7.66 17.07 33.48
CA GLN A 13 6.44 17.86 33.38
C GLN A 13 6.27 18.53 32.00
N PHE A 14 7.37 18.86 31.34
CA PHE A 14 7.36 19.30 29.94
C PHE A 14 6.91 18.15 29.03
N ILE A 15 7.47 16.95 29.18
CA ILE A 15 7.07 15.75 28.41
C ILE A 15 5.60 15.39 28.67
N GLU A 16 5.15 15.38 29.93
CA GLU A 16 3.73 15.12 30.28
C GLU A 16 2.79 16.16 29.65
N ASN A 17 3.09 17.45 29.77
CA ASN A 17 2.27 18.50 29.15
C ASN A 17 2.30 18.42 27.61
N THR A 18 3.42 18.00 27.03
CA THR A 18 3.53 17.81 25.58
C THR A 18 2.70 16.60 25.15
N ASN A 19 2.75 15.50 25.89
CA ASN A 19 1.96 14.30 25.65
C ASN A 19 0.46 14.56 25.84
N GLU A 20 0.02 15.28 26.88
CA GLU A 20 -1.39 15.66 27.03
C GLU A 20 -1.87 16.55 25.87
N SER A 21 -1.01 17.46 25.37
CA SER A 21 -1.34 18.29 24.21
C SER A 21 -1.40 17.49 22.91
N ILE A 22 -0.54 16.49 22.76
CA ILE A 22 -0.50 15.56 21.63
C ILE A 22 -1.73 14.64 21.68
N GLU A 23 -2.06 14.04 22.82
CA GLU A 23 -3.27 13.23 23.04
C GLU A 23 -4.56 14.04 22.78
N SER A 24 -4.59 15.29 23.22
CA SER A 24 -5.70 16.21 22.93
C SER A 24 -5.81 16.57 21.44
N MET A 25 -4.69 16.67 20.71
CA MET A 25 -4.68 16.92 19.27
C MET A 25 -5.03 15.64 18.47
N GLN A 26 -4.59 14.47 18.94
CA GLN A 26 -4.82 13.16 18.33
C GLN A 26 -6.30 12.76 18.35
N SER A 27 -6.99 12.96 19.47
CA SER A 27 -8.43 12.67 19.63
C SER A 27 -9.36 13.52 18.72
N HIS A 28 -8.83 14.55 18.07
CA HIS A 28 -9.57 15.45 17.18
C HIS A 28 -9.04 15.44 15.73
N MET A 29 -8.12 14.54 15.38
CA MET A 29 -7.63 14.45 13.99
C MET A 29 -8.75 13.90 13.11
N ILE A 30 -9.31 14.77 12.27
CA ILE A 30 -10.37 14.46 11.32
C ILE A 30 -9.80 14.62 9.91
N PHE A 31 -9.82 13.54 9.14
CA PHE A 31 -9.41 13.57 7.75
C PHE A 31 -10.56 14.03 6.85
N PRO A 32 -10.29 14.68 5.70
CA PRO A 32 -11.35 15.04 4.76
C PRO A 32 -12.14 13.81 4.30
N GLU A 33 -13.47 13.87 4.31
CA GLU A 33 -14.33 12.74 3.96
C GLU A 33 -14.31 12.44 2.45
N LYS A 34 -14.36 13.48 1.61
CA LYS A 34 -14.33 13.33 0.15
C LYS A 34 -12.93 12.89 -0.27
N ILE A 35 -12.87 11.86 -1.13
CA ILE A 35 -11.59 11.31 -1.58
C ILE A 35 -10.71 12.35 -2.26
N THR A 36 -11.27 13.25 -3.08
CA THR A 36 -10.49 14.32 -3.74
C THR A 36 -9.88 15.28 -2.73
N ASP A 37 -10.64 15.67 -1.70
CA ASP A 37 -10.18 16.60 -0.68
C ASP A 37 -9.11 15.94 0.20
N PHE A 38 -9.25 14.65 0.48
CA PHE A 38 -8.25 13.85 1.18
C PHE A 38 -6.96 13.72 0.37
N LEU A 39 -7.04 13.39 -0.92
CA LEU A 39 -5.87 13.27 -1.78
C LEU A 39 -5.15 14.62 -1.92
N THR A 40 -5.88 15.72 -2.03
CA THR A 40 -5.31 17.07 -2.02
C THR A 40 -4.65 17.38 -0.68
N TRP A 41 -5.27 17.02 0.44
CA TRP A 41 -4.67 17.17 1.76
C TRP A 41 -3.38 16.36 1.89
N VAL A 42 -3.36 15.10 1.43
CA VAL A 42 -2.13 14.28 1.38
C VAL A 42 -1.07 14.99 0.56
N ARG A 43 -1.41 15.45 -0.66
CA ARG A 43 -0.50 16.19 -1.53
C ARG A 43 0.16 17.37 -0.82
N GLU A 44 -0.67 18.25 -0.25
CA GLU A 44 -0.21 19.49 0.37
C GLU A 44 0.63 19.21 1.61
N THR A 45 0.22 18.22 2.41
CA THR A 45 0.89 17.84 3.66
C THR A 45 2.25 17.20 3.37
N THR A 46 2.32 16.24 2.44
CA THR A 46 3.61 15.62 2.10
C THR A 46 4.55 16.60 1.42
N GLU A 47 4.10 17.43 0.47
CA GLU A 47 4.97 18.45 -0.12
C GLU A 47 5.44 19.47 0.92
N ALA A 48 4.63 19.83 1.92
CA ALA A 48 5.05 20.71 3.01
C ALA A 48 6.11 20.07 3.91
N ALA A 49 5.99 18.77 4.21
CA ALA A 49 6.99 18.01 4.94
C ALA A 49 8.30 17.90 4.13
N TRP A 50 8.21 17.56 2.84
CA TRP A 50 9.35 17.42 1.93
C TRP A 50 10.12 18.72 1.68
N ARG A 51 9.45 19.88 1.71
CA ARG A 51 10.11 21.19 1.68
C ARG A 51 10.97 21.45 2.92
N GLN A 52 10.60 20.86 4.06
CA GLN A 52 11.31 21.00 5.33
C GLN A 52 12.32 19.87 5.57
N ALA A 53 12.26 18.78 4.79
CA ALA A 53 13.22 17.70 4.86
C ALA A 53 14.64 18.23 4.64
N SER A 54 15.63 17.56 5.25
CA SER A 54 17.04 17.90 5.08
C SER A 54 17.50 17.66 3.64
N SER A 55 18.52 18.39 3.19
CA SER A 55 18.97 18.35 1.79
C SER A 55 19.60 17.02 1.35
N ASP A 56 19.97 16.17 2.30
CA ASP A 56 20.45 14.81 2.10
C ASP A 56 19.32 13.77 1.96
N ASN A 57 18.09 14.12 2.33
CA ASN A 57 16.91 13.31 2.05
C ASN A 57 16.53 13.44 0.55
N TYR A 58 16.38 12.32 -0.16
CA TYR A 58 16.04 12.34 -1.59
C TYR A 58 14.67 12.98 -1.89
N LEU A 59 13.76 12.96 -0.91
CA LEU A 59 12.46 13.63 -0.98
C LEU A 59 12.55 15.14 -0.76
N HIS A 60 13.73 15.69 -0.48
CA HIS A 60 13.90 17.13 -0.30
C HIS A 60 13.35 17.92 -1.50
N ASN A 61 12.38 18.80 -1.23
CA ASN A 61 11.62 19.57 -2.21
C ASN A 61 10.92 18.75 -3.30
N ALA A 62 10.59 17.48 -3.03
CA ALA A 62 9.78 16.65 -3.92
C ALA A 62 8.40 17.28 -4.16
N LYS A 63 7.84 17.02 -5.34
CA LYS A 63 6.51 17.46 -5.75
C LYS A 63 5.76 16.37 -6.45
N TRP A 64 4.44 16.37 -6.29
CA TRP A 64 3.56 15.48 -7.05
C TRP A 64 3.41 15.95 -8.49
N LEU A 65 3.41 14.98 -9.41
CA LEU A 65 3.19 15.12 -10.84
C LEU A 65 1.82 14.52 -11.19
N PRO A 66 0.74 15.30 -11.17
CA PRO A 66 -0.59 14.80 -11.48
C PRO A 66 -0.79 14.57 -12.99
N LEU A 67 -1.71 13.66 -13.33
CA LEU A 67 -2.18 13.46 -14.69
C LEU A 67 -3.45 14.25 -14.99
N SER A 68 -3.57 14.76 -16.21
CA SER A 68 -4.80 15.30 -16.76
C SER A 68 -5.81 14.19 -17.10
N GLU A 69 -7.07 14.57 -17.23
CA GLU A 69 -8.13 13.63 -17.63
C GLU A 69 -7.85 12.99 -19.00
N GLN A 70 -7.28 13.76 -19.94
CA GLN A 70 -6.92 13.26 -21.26
C GLN A 70 -5.80 12.22 -21.18
N GLU A 71 -4.75 12.48 -20.39
CA GLU A 71 -3.65 11.52 -20.19
C GLU A 71 -4.17 10.22 -19.57
N ILE A 72 -5.06 10.29 -18.58
CA ILE A 72 -5.69 9.09 -18.00
C ILE A 72 -6.49 8.33 -19.06
N ASN A 73 -7.25 9.02 -19.92
CA ASN A 73 -8.00 8.37 -21.00
C ASN A 73 -7.08 7.69 -22.03
N ASP A 74 -5.96 8.34 -22.37
CA ASP A 74 -4.96 7.79 -23.29
C ASP A 74 -4.30 6.54 -22.69
N LEU A 75 -4.06 6.51 -21.38
CA LEU A 75 -3.55 5.33 -20.67
C LEU A 75 -4.55 4.16 -20.66
N GLU A 76 -5.84 4.44 -20.41
CA GLU A 76 -6.89 3.42 -20.51
C GLU A 76 -6.94 2.79 -21.90
N GLN A 77 -6.78 3.59 -22.96
CA GLN A 77 -6.71 3.10 -24.33
C GLN A 77 -5.41 2.30 -24.57
N LYS A 78 -4.25 2.85 -24.19
CA LYS A 78 -2.94 2.24 -24.40
C LYS A 78 -2.86 0.84 -23.79
N TYR A 79 -3.32 0.70 -22.55
CA TYR A 79 -3.24 -0.55 -21.80
C TYR A 79 -4.50 -1.42 -21.88
N SER A 80 -5.55 -0.95 -22.56
CA SER A 80 -6.85 -1.64 -22.63
C SER A 80 -7.42 -1.95 -21.23
N ILE A 81 -7.31 -0.98 -20.33
CA ILE A 81 -7.81 -1.05 -18.94
C ILE A 81 -8.85 0.04 -18.69
N LYS A 82 -9.51 -0.04 -17.53
CA LYS A 82 -10.43 1.00 -17.04
C LYS A 82 -10.08 1.33 -15.59
N PHE A 83 -9.80 2.59 -15.32
CA PHE A 83 -9.56 3.06 -13.96
C PHE A 83 -10.90 3.38 -13.30
N GLY A 84 -11.11 2.88 -12.09
CA GLY A 84 -12.25 3.28 -11.27
C GLY A 84 -12.16 4.74 -10.84
N PRO A 85 -13.26 5.35 -10.35
CA PRO A 85 -13.28 6.77 -9.96
C PRO A 85 -12.19 7.15 -8.94
N GLU A 86 -11.89 6.28 -7.97
CA GLU A 86 -10.82 6.52 -6.99
C GLU A 86 -9.43 6.45 -7.60
N HIS A 87 -9.17 5.50 -8.50
CA HIS A 87 -7.90 5.45 -9.24
C HIS A 87 -7.71 6.69 -10.10
N ARG A 88 -8.75 7.15 -10.79
CA ARG A 88 -8.69 8.38 -11.60
C ARG A 88 -8.40 9.59 -10.72
N ALA A 89 -9.07 9.70 -9.56
CA ALA A 89 -8.80 10.76 -8.60
C ALA A 89 -7.34 10.71 -8.10
N PHE A 90 -6.86 9.52 -7.71
CA PHE A 90 -5.48 9.30 -7.31
C PHE A 90 -4.49 9.72 -8.39
N LEU A 91 -4.66 9.28 -9.64
CA LEU A 91 -3.79 9.66 -10.75
C LEU A 91 -3.82 11.16 -11.03
N SER A 92 -4.98 11.80 -10.89
CA SER A 92 -5.13 13.24 -11.11
C SER A 92 -4.52 14.13 -10.03
N ILE A 93 -4.09 13.57 -8.89
CA ILE A 93 -3.59 14.35 -7.74
C ILE A 93 -2.22 13.86 -7.28
N LEU A 94 -2.03 12.54 -7.15
CA LEU A 94 -0.88 11.87 -6.53
C LEU A 94 -0.24 10.82 -7.46
N HIS A 95 -0.35 10.96 -8.79
CA HIS A 95 0.13 9.94 -9.74
C HIS A 95 1.56 9.46 -9.46
N THR A 96 2.51 10.38 -9.37
CA THR A 96 3.90 10.09 -8.98
C THR A 96 4.60 11.36 -8.50
N ILE A 97 5.87 11.27 -8.10
CA ILE A 97 6.68 12.41 -7.67
C ILE A 97 7.77 12.75 -8.70
N ASP A 98 8.29 13.98 -8.64
CA ASP A 98 9.40 14.46 -9.48
C ASP A 98 10.80 13.97 -9.04
N LYS A 99 10.84 13.01 -8.12
CA LYS A 99 12.06 12.37 -7.60
C LYS A 99 12.07 10.88 -7.93
N LYS A 100 13.28 10.33 -8.02
CA LYS A 100 13.52 8.90 -7.99
C LYS A 100 14.31 8.59 -6.72
N ASP A 101 13.91 7.54 -6.02
CA ASP A 101 14.63 7.07 -4.86
C ASP A 101 15.95 6.41 -5.34
N PRO A 102 17.12 6.97 -4.97
CA PRO A 102 18.41 6.48 -5.43
C PRO A 102 18.75 5.08 -4.91
N ASP A 103 18.18 4.70 -3.76
CA ASP A 103 18.47 3.45 -3.07
C ASP A 103 17.33 2.44 -3.23
N TYR A 104 16.32 2.74 -4.06
CA TYR A 104 15.20 1.85 -4.29
C TYR A 104 15.67 0.50 -4.84
N TYR A 105 15.65 -0.48 -3.96
CA TYR A 105 15.79 -1.89 -4.29
C TYR A 105 14.39 -2.46 -4.40
N ALA A 106 13.95 -2.74 -5.63
CA ALA A 106 12.61 -3.22 -5.92
C ALA A 106 12.37 -4.66 -5.44
N GLY A 107 12.65 -5.00 -4.18
CA GLY A 107 12.41 -6.31 -3.59
C GLY A 107 12.84 -7.48 -4.47
N ILE A 108 13.95 -7.31 -5.22
CA ILE A 108 14.48 -8.38 -6.06
C ILE A 108 15.30 -9.28 -5.14
N GLU A 109 14.61 -10.03 -4.28
CA GLU A 109 15.20 -11.26 -3.76
C GLU A 109 15.51 -12.15 -4.96
N ASP A 110 16.66 -12.83 -4.92
CA ASP A 110 17.26 -13.66 -5.97
C ASP A 110 16.31 -14.74 -6.52
N THR A 111 15.31 -14.34 -7.30
CA THR A 111 14.63 -15.22 -8.24
C THR A 111 15.23 -14.95 -9.62
N ASP A 112 15.36 -16.03 -10.38
CA ASP A 112 15.86 -16.14 -11.75
C ASP A 112 15.03 -15.33 -12.78
N GLU A 113 14.40 -14.23 -12.36
CA GLU A 113 13.57 -13.36 -13.18
C GLU A 113 14.43 -12.32 -13.91
N GLY A 114 14.70 -12.61 -15.19
CA GLY A 114 14.84 -11.61 -16.25
C GLY A 114 15.85 -10.50 -15.98
N SER A 115 17.12 -10.78 -16.25
CA SER A 115 18.28 -9.86 -16.18
C SER A 115 18.13 -8.50 -16.89
N ASP A 116 17.06 -8.23 -17.62
CA ASP A 116 16.91 -7.05 -18.48
C ASP A 116 16.14 -5.88 -17.85
N ILE A 117 15.28 -6.11 -16.84
CA ILE A 117 14.57 -5.02 -16.15
C ILE A 117 15.52 -4.27 -15.20
N LYS A 118 16.49 -4.98 -14.61
CA LYS A 118 17.55 -4.41 -13.74
C LYS A 118 18.36 -3.30 -14.44
N ALA A 119 18.49 -3.35 -15.77
CA ALA A 119 19.29 -2.41 -16.56
C ALA A 119 18.59 -1.09 -16.89
N LYS A 120 17.28 -0.95 -16.62
CA LYS A 120 16.44 0.11 -17.19
C LYS A 120 15.97 1.18 -16.19
N GLY A 121 16.52 1.14 -14.98
CA GLY A 121 16.36 2.18 -13.97
C GLY A 121 15.18 1.96 -13.02
N GLN A 122 15.25 2.64 -11.88
CA GLN A 122 14.29 2.52 -10.78
C GLN A 122 12.95 3.16 -11.13
N PRO A 123 11.82 2.51 -10.80
CA PRO A 123 10.52 3.16 -10.84
C PRO A 123 10.46 4.28 -9.80
N SER A 124 9.58 5.24 -10.02
CA SER A 124 9.32 6.30 -9.04
C SER A 124 8.55 5.74 -7.84
N LEU A 125 8.41 6.50 -6.74
CA LEU A 125 7.72 6.08 -5.51
C LEU A 125 6.40 5.35 -5.79
N PHE A 126 5.57 5.97 -6.66
CA PHE A 126 4.49 5.31 -7.39
C PHE A 126 4.84 5.27 -8.87
N TYR A 127 4.37 4.26 -9.59
CA TYR A 127 4.69 4.08 -11.00
C TYR A 127 4.37 5.34 -11.82
N ASN A 128 5.37 5.84 -12.53
CA ASN A 128 5.15 6.89 -13.49
C ASN A 128 4.57 6.28 -14.77
N TRP A 129 3.24 6.33 -14.89
CA TRP A 129 2.46 5.90 -16.06
C TRP A 129 2.90 6.44 -17.43
N HIS A 130 3.70 7.51 -17.51
CA HIS A 130 4.30 7.96 -18.78
C HIS A 130 5.61 7.25 -19.09
N THR A 131 6.47 7.05 -18.10
CA THR A 131 7.86 6.62 -18.32
C THR A 131 8.12 5.16 -17.97
N ASP A 132 7.39 4.61 -17.02
CA ASP A 132 7.64 3.30 -16.43
C ASP A 132 6.89 2.20 -17.20
N THR A 133 6.86 2.30 -18.53
CA THR A 133 5.99 1.45 -19.39
C THR A 133 6.22 -0.04 -19.16
N GLU A 134 7.48 -0.49 -19.12
CA GLU A 134 7.79 -1.91 -18.96
C GLU A 134 7.43 -2.45 -17.57
N TRP A 135 7.62 -1.63 -16.53
CA TRP A 135 7.18 -1.96 -15.17
C TRP A 135 5.66 -2.10 -15.12
N ILE A 136 4.93 -1.18 -15.74
CA ILE A 136 3.47 -1.21 -15.77
C ILE A 136 2.97 -2.42 -16.54
N GLU A 137 3.54 -2.74 -17.70
CA GLU A 137 3.17 -3.92 -18.49
C GLU A 137 3.40 -5.20 -17.68
N SER A 138 4.58 -5.34 -17.06
CA SER A 138 4.87 -6.46 -16.16
C SER A 138 3.87 -6.56 -15.02
N ARG A 139 3.55 -5.43 -14.36
CA ARG A 139 2.63 -5.46 -13.22
C ARG A 139 1.18 -5.70 -13.61
N LEU A 140 0.74 -5.27 -14.80
CA LEU A 140 -0.60 -5.57 -15.28
C LEU A 140 -0.82 -7.08 -15.51
N THR A 141 0.22 -7.84 -15.87
CA THR A 141 0.16 -9.30 -16.03
C THR A 141 0.52 -10.07 -14.77
N TRP A 142 1.28 -9.44 -13.86
CA TRP A 142 1.88 -10.05 -12.67
C TRP A 142 0.93 -10.92 -11.84
N PRO A 143 -0.26 -10.45 -11.38
CA PRO A 143 -1.12 -11.31 -10.57
C PRO A 143 -1.57 -12.56 -11.31
N TYR A 144 -1.84 -12.47 -12.61
CA TYR A 144 -2.23 -13.64 -13.39
C TYR A 144 -1.07 -14.62 -13.54
N GLU A 145 0.10 -14.14 -13.96
CA GLU A 145 1.25 -14.97 -14.28
C GLU A 145 1.83 -15.67 -13.05
N THR A 146 2.01 -14.93 -11.96
CA THR A 146 2.60 -15.48 -10.72
C THR A 146 1.66 -16.46 -10.01
N ILE A 147 0.35 -16.19 -9.97
CA ILE A 147 -0.62 -17.15 -9.43
C ILE A 147 -0.70 -18.39 -10.32
N LEU A 148 -0.64 -18.23 -11.66
CA LEU A 148 -0.65 -19.37 -12.56
C LEU A 148 0.59 -20.26 -12.36
N GLN A 149 1.76 -19.66 -12.16
CA GLN A 149 2.98 -20.39 -11.82
C GLN A 149 2.79 -21.20 -10.53
N ASP A 150 2.18 -20.65 -9.49
CA ASP A 150 1.87 -21.38 -8.25
C ASP A 150 0.88 -22.52 -8.44
N ILE A 151 -0.09 -22.34 -9.36
CA ILE A 151 -1.05 -23.39 -9.72
C ILE A 151 -0.33 -24.53 -10.40
N LEU A 152 0.54 -24.26 -11.37
CA LEU A 152 1.17 -25.30 -12.20
C LEU A 152 2.42 -25.92 -11.55
N GLY A 153 3.12 -25.14 -10.73
CA GLY A 153 4.40 -25.48 -10.12
C GLY A 153 4.31 -26.24 -8.79
N VAL A 154 5.39 -26.15 -8.02
CA VAL A 154 5.62 -26.92 -6.80
C VAL A 154 4.69 -26.55 -5.65
N ASN A 155 4.21 -25.30 -5.62
CA ASN A 155 3.27 -24.82 -4.60
C ASN A 155 1.91 -25.53 -4.74
N ARG A 156 1.59 -26.04 -5.94
CA ARG A 156 0.36 -26.78 -6.25
C ARG A 156 -0.91 -26.05 -5.77
N PHE A 157 -0.88 -24.72 -5.78
CA PHE A 157 -1.96 -23.88 -5.29
C PHE A 157 -3.29 -24.23 -5.98
N TRP A 158 -4.36 -24.32 -5.19
CA TRP A 158 -5.70 -24.62 -5.69
C TRP A 158 -6.77 -24.20 -4.68
N LEU A 159 -7.70 -23.33 -5.08
CA LEU A 159 -8.78 -22.90 -4.20
C LEU A 159 -9.80 -24.02 -3.95
N LYS A 160 -10.38 -24.05 -2.75
CA LYS A 160 -11.44 -25.00 -2.39
C LYS A 160 -12.71 -24.73 -3.22
N SER A 161 -13.01 -23.46 -3.50
CA SER A 161 -14.16 -23.07 -4.32
C SER A 161 -14.09 -23.55 -5.76
N TRP A 162 -12.89 -23.91 -6.26
CA TRP A 162 -12.70 -24.48 -7.60
C TRP A 162 -13.02 -25.98 -7.67
N GLY A 163 -13.31 -26.62 -6.53
CA GLY A 163 -13.54 -28.05 -6.43
C GLY A 163 -12.24 -28.86 -6.43
N PRO A 164 -12.29 -30.17 -6.73
CA PRO A 164 -11.10 -31.00 -6.77
C PRO A 164 -10.10 -30.49 -7.79
N ARG A 165 -8.81 -30.55 -7.43
CA ARG A 165 -7.73 -30.19 -8.33
C ARG A 165 -7.71 -31.14 -9.53
N LEU A 166 -7.71 -30.55 -10.72
CA LEU A 166 -7.74 -31.29 -11.99
C LEU A 166 -6.34 -31.83 -12.33
N GLU A 167 -6.27 -32.84 -13.20
CA GLU A 167 -5.00 -33.50 -13.55
C GLU A 167 -4.24 -32.71 -14.61
N THR A 168 -4.93 -32.30 -15.68
CA THR A 168 -4.28 -31.65 -16.83
C THR A 168 -4.05 -30.16 -16.61
N GLU A 169 -2.94 -29.64 -17.14
CA GLU A 169 -2.62 -28.21 -17.06
C GLU A 169 -3.65 -27.35 -17.78
N GLN A 170 -4.15 -27.81 -18.94
CA GLN A 170 -5.13 -27.09 -19.73
C GLN A 170 -6.44 -26.90 -18.97
N GLU A 171 -6.86 -27.88 -18.18
CA GLU A 171 -8.04 -27.76 -17.32
C GLU A 171 -7.81 -26.79 -16.16
N LYS A 172 -6.63 -26.85 -15.51
CA LYS A 172 -6.26 -25.91 -14.44
C LYS A 172 -6.26 -24.47 -14.93
N ILE A 173 -5.62 -24.22 -16.08
CA ILE A 173 -5.60 -22.91 -16.74
C ILE A 173 -7.03 -22.44 -17.00
N ARG A 174 -7.89 -23.28 -17.60
CA ARG A 174 -9.28 -22.91 -17.90
C ARG A 174 -10.07 -22.48 -16.66
N VAL A 175 -9.96 -23.24 -15.57
CA VAL A 175 -10.64 -22.91 -14.29
C VAL A 175 -10.11 -21.60 -13.73
N PHE A 176 -8.78 -21.44 -13.66
CA PHE A 176 -8.14 -20.24 -13.15
C PHE A 176 -8.46 -19.01 -13.99
N SER A 177 -8.29 -19.05 -15.31
CA SER A 177 -8.57 -17.91 -16.18
C SER A 177 -10.05 -17.51 -16.11
N SER A 178 -10.96 -18.48 -16.02
CA SER A 178 -12.40 -18.21 -15.85
C SER A 178 -12.71 -17.50 -14.54
N TRP A 179 -12.04 -17.91 -13.45
CA TRP A 179 -12.15 -17.25 -12.15
C TRP A 179 -11.53 -15.84 -12.16
N TYR A 180 -10.29 -15.71 -12.64
CA TYR A 180 -9.55 -14.44 -12.67
C TYR A 180 -10.25 -13.38 -13.55
N ASN A 181 -10.89 -13.80 -14.63
CA ASN A 181 -11.62 -12.88 -15.51
C ASN A 181 -12.89 -12.30 -14.87
N LYS A 182 -13.45 -12.96 -13.84
CA LYS A 182 -14.61 -12.47 -13.08
C LYS A 182 -14.21 -11.64 -11.87
N ALA A 183 -12.98 -11.80 -11.37
CA ALA A 183 -12.48 -11.05 -10.23
C ALA A 183 -12.30 -9.55 -10.57
N PRO A 184 -12.44 -8.66 -9.58
CA PRO A 184 -12.03 -7.27 -9.72
C PRO A 184 -10.60 -7.16 -10.22
N LYS A 185 -10.39 -6.27 -11.19
CA LYS A 185 -9.05 -6.02 -11.73
C LYS A 185 -8.17 -5.36 -10.67
N LEU A 186 -6.92 -5.79 -10.63
CA LEU A 186 -5.87 -5.25 -9.77
C LEU A 186 -5.02 -4.30 -10.61
N LEU A 187 -5.01 -3.02 -10.25
CA LEU A 187 -4.27 -1.99 -10.98
C LEU A 187 -3.04 -1.56 -10.18
N PRO A 188 -1.85 -1.52 -10.78
CA PRO A 188 -0.61 -1.33 -10.05
C PRO A 188 -0.47 0.08 -9.47
N ILE A 189 0.04 0.17 -8.24
CA ILE A 189 0.45 1.43 -7.61
C ILE A 189 1.98 1.52 -7.60
N THR A 190 2.64 0.56 -6.96
CA THR A 190 4.11 0.44 -6.89
C THR A 190 4.50 -0.98 -6.47
N ALA A 191 5.74 -1.40 -6.70
CA ALA A 191 6.25 -2.73 -6.35
C ALA A 191 5.25 -3.86 -6.71
N HIS A 192 4.87 -4.71 -5.76
CA HIS A 192 3.84 -5.75 -5.92
C HIS A 192 2.49 -5.32 -5.32
N THR A 193 2.22 -4.03 -5.22
CA THR A 193 0.99 -3.49 -4.63
C THR A 193 0.01 -3.04 -5.70
N PHE A 194 -1.25 -3.43 -5.51
CA PHE A 194 -2.31 -3.23 -6.48
C PHE A 194 -3.57 -2.72 -5.82
N LEU A 195 -4.15 -1.66 -6.34
CA LEU A 195 -5.46 -1.18 -5.91
C LEU A 195 -6.56 -1.92 -6.69
N MET A 196 -7.47 -2.54 -5.93
CA MET A 196 -8.62 -3.24 -6.48
C MET A 196 -9.60 -2.27 -7.15
N ASN A 197 -9.98 -2.56 -8.39
CA ASN A 197 -10.89 -1.72 -9.17
C ASN A 197 -12.34 -1.77 -8.64
N HIS A 198 -13.09 -0.69 -8.84
CA HIS A 198 -14.39 -0.37 -8.23
C HIS A 198 -15.58 -1.23 -8.72
N GLU A 199 -15.37 -2.29 -9.49
CA GLU A 199 -16.49 -2.97 -10.18
C GLU A 199 -17.45 -3.72 -9.24
N LEU A 200 -17.12 -3.92 -7.95
CA LEU A 200 -17.93 -4.68 -6.99
C LEU A 200 -18.13 -3.94 -5.65
N THR A 201 -19.20 -4.30 -4.94
CA THR A 201 -19.48 -3.86 -3.56
C THR A 201 -18.54 -4.56 -2.57
N GLY A 202 -18.01 -3.84 -1.58
CA GLY A 202 -17.12 -4.40 -0.54
C GLY A 202 -15.93 -3.49 -0.24
N LEU A 203 -14.97 -3.99 0.54
CA LEU A 203 -13.70 -3.29 0.76
C LEU A 203 -12.85 -3.31 -0.51
N ARG A 204 -12.33 -2.14 -0.88
CA ARG A 204 -11.47 -1.94 -2.04
C ARG A 204 -10.01 -1.99 -1.60
N ALA A 205 -9.62 -3.15 -1.09
CA ALA A 205 -8.31 -3.35 -0.52
C ALA A 205 -7.20 -3.07 -1.53
N VAL A 206 -6.10 -2.53 -1.03
CA VAL A 206 -4.81 -2.59 -1.72
C VAL A 206 -4.19 -3.93 -1.35
N LEU A 207 -3.90 -4.74 -2.35
CA LEU A 207 -3.31 -6.07 -2.17
C LEU A 207 -1.83 -6.02 -2.49
N SER A 208 -1.01 -6.72 -1.71
CA SER A 208 0.34 -7.10 -2.13
C SER A 208 0.27 -8.52 -2.69
N VAL A 209 0.65 -8.70 -3.95
CA VAL A 209 0.50 -9.98 -4.67
C VAL A 209 1.87 -10.55 -5.00
N TRP A 210 2.23 -11.66 -4.36
CA TRP A 210 3.40 -12.46 -4.71
C TRP A 210 2.94 -13.89 -5.00
N GLY A 211 2.46 -14.11 -6.23
CA GLY A 211 1.75 -15.34 -6.57
C GLY A 211 0.52 -15.53 -5.70
N SER A 212 0.32 -16.76 -5.23
CA SER A 212 -0.76 -17.14 -4.33
C SER A 212 -0.53 -16.67 -2.90
N ASP A 213 0.69 -16.27 -2.52
CA ASP A 213 0.97 -15.56 -1.29
C ASP A 213 0.58 -14.08 -1.45
N THR A 214 -0.73 -13.85 -1.38
CA THR A 214 -1.34 -12.53 -1.52
C THR A 214 -1.84 -12.05 -0.17
N ILE A 215 -1.48 -10.83 0.23
CA ILE A 215 -1.90 -10.23 1.50
C ILE A 215 -2.64 -8.91 1.29
N VAL A 216 -3.40 -8.49 2.31
CA VAL A 216 -3.97 -7.14 2.37
C VAL A 216 -2.86 -6.18 2.79
N ALA A 217 -2.42 -5.31 1.87
CA ALA A 217 -1.49 -4.24 2.18
C ALA A 217 -2.20 -3.04 2.82
N ALA A 218 -3.47 -2.80 2.49
CA ALA A 218 -4.33 -1.86 3.19
C ALA A 218 -5.81 -2.13 2.84
N TRP A 219 -6.73 -1.68 3.69
CA TRP A 219 -8.17 -1.91 3.50
C TRP A 219 -8.82 -1.04 2.42
N ASN A 220 -8.20 0.09 2.09
CA ASN A 220 -8.60 0.97 1.00
C ASN A 220 -7.42 1.89 0.62
N LEU A 221 -7.59 2.71 -0.42
CA LEU A 221 -6.56 3.65 -0.87
C LEU A 221 -6.19 4.69 0.20
N ARG A 222 -7.14 5.18 1.02
CA ARG A 222 -6.86 6.15 2.08
C ARG A 222 -5.93 5.56 3.11
N HIS A 223 -6.28 4.37 3.59
CA HIS A 223 -5.49 3.59 4.53
C HIS A 223 -4.10 3.32 3.96
N TYR A 224 -4.00 2.95 2.67
CA TYR A 224 -2.72 2.74 2.01
C TYR A 224 -1.83 3.99 2.04
N LEU A 225 -2.38 5.16 1.71
CA LEU A 225 -1.63 6.42 1.72
C LEU A 225 -1.22 6.84 3.13
N MET A 226 -2.09 6.62 4.13
CA MET A 226 -1.74 6.85 5.54
C MET A 226 -0.57 5.97 5.98
N ARG A 227 -0.56 4.69 5.60
CA ARG A 227 0.56 3.77 5.87
C ARG A 227 1.82 4.08 5.07
N GLN A 228 1.68 4.69 3.89
CA GLN A 228 2.81 5.05 3.03
C GLN A 228 3.53 6.32 3.49
N PHE A 229 2.80 7.27 4.09
CA PHE A 229 3.31 8.58 4.49
C PHE A 229 3.09 8.90 5.98
N PRO A 230 3.33 7.96 6.91
CA PRO A 230 2.90 8.16 8.29
C PRO A 230 3.70 9.29 8.98
N GLN A 231 4.94 9.51 8.55
CA GLN A 231 5.81 10.58 9.03
C GLN A 231 5.37 11.94 8.52
N GLU A 232 5.20 12.07 7.20
CA GLU A 232 4.79 13.32 6.57
C GLU A 232 3.41 13.77 7.01
N LEU A 233 2.49 12.82 7.22
CA LEU A 233 1.14 13.08 7.70
C LEU A 233 1.07 13.28 9.22
N ASN A 234 2.20 13.15 9.92
CA ASN A 234 2.32 13.28 11.37
C ASN A 234 1.33 12.36 12.13
N ILE A 235 1.24 11.11 11.69
CA ILE A 235 0.42 10.05 12.27
C ILE A 235 1.27 8.86 12.74
N GLN A 236 2.58 9.06 12.85
CA GLN A 236 3.54 8.09 13.39
C GLN A 236 4.14 8.58 14.70
N GLU A 237 4.29 7.69 15.67
CA GLU A 237 5.10 7.89 16.87
C GLU A 237 6.32 6.98 16.86
N LEU A 238 7.41 7.40 17.51
CA LEU A 238 8.60 6.58 17.66
C LEU A 238 8.50 5.77 18.95
N VAL A 239 8.42 4.45 18.81
CA VAL A 239 8.38 3.48 19.90
C VAL A 239 9.75 2.82 20.00
N TYR A 240 10.31 2.77 21.20
CA TYR A 240 11.58 2.09 21.44
C TYR A 240 11.34 0.60 21.60
N ASP A 241 12.01 -0.21 20.79
CA ASP A 241 12.02 -1.65 20.93
C ASP A 241 13.24 -2.11 21.75
N ASP A 242 12.94 -2.79 22.85
CA ASP A 242 13.94 -3.24 23.80
C ASP A 242 14.72 -4.46 23.31
N GLU A 243 14.20 -5.25 22.38
CA GLU A 243 14.88 -6.42 21.84
C GLU A 243 15.93 -6.01 20.80
N ASP A 244 15.53 -5.12 19.88
CA ASP A 244 16.36 -4.64 18.77
C ASP A 244 17.20 -3.40 19.13
N LYS A 245 16.94 -2.79 20.30
CA LYS A 245 17.65 -1.62 20.84
C LYS A 245 17.61 -0.40 19.90
N CYS A 246 16.51 -0.23 19.17
CA CYS A 246 16.30 0.89 18.26
C CYS A 246 14.86 1.44 18.36
N TYR A 247 14.60 2.58 17.72
CA TYR A 247 13.24 3.12 17.62
C TYR A 247 12.61 2.67 16.30
N TYR A 248 11.39 2.16 16.39
CA TYR A 248 10.53 1.93 15.25
C TYR A 248 9.43 2.99 15.22
N GLY A 249 8.98 3.32 14.02
CA GLY A 249 7.84 4.19 13.89
C GLY A 249 6.55 3.37 13.84
N GLU A 250 5.64 3.61 14.77
CA GLU A 250 4.32 2.98 14.81
C GLU A 250 3.22 3.99 14.46
N ILE A 251 2.15 3.55 13.81
CA ILE A 251 0.98 4.41 13.59
C ILE A 251 0.38 4.77 14.95
N MET A 252 0.13 6.06 15.18
CA MET A 252 -0.46 6.57 16.43
C MET A 252 -1.83 5.93 16.72
N LYS A 253 -2.13 5.72 18.01
CA LYS A 253 -3.44 5.25 18.49
C LYS A 253 -4.38 6.43 18.79
N GLY A 254 -5.68 6.18 18.87
CA GLY A 254 -6.68 7.18 19.27
C GLY A 254 -7.20 8.05 18.13
N ILE A 255 -6.81 7.76 16.89
CA ILE A 255 -7.33 8.42 15.69
C ILE A 255 -8.48 7.53 15.16
N PRO A 256 -9.76 7.96 15.27
CA PRO A 256 -10.90 7.06 15.07
C PRO A 256 -10.94 6.34 13.70
N GLU A 257 -10.59 7.03 12.62
CA GLU A 257 -10.56 6.42 11.28
C GLU A 257 -9.46 5.34 11.18
N LEU A 258 -8.26 5.64 11.69
CA LEU A 258 -7.14 4.70 11.69
C LEU A 258 -7.38 3.52 12.61
N ASP A 259 -7.84 3.74 13.85
CA ASP A 259 -8.15 2.66 14.78
C ASP A 259 -9.21 1.72 14.21
N THR A 260 -10.24 2.27 13.55
CA THR A 260 -11.25 1.44 12.85
C THR A 260 -10.61 0.59 11.77
N LEU A 261 -9.76 1.17 10.92
CA LEU A 261 -9.11 0.45 9.82
C LEU A 261 -8.09 -0.59 10.31
N GLU A 262 -7.25 -0.24 11.28
CA GLU A 262 -6.16 -1.07 11.79
C GLU A 262 -6.67 -2.33 12.53
N THR A 263 -7.89 -2.29 13.06
CA THR A 263 -8.55 -3.38 13.80
C THR A 263 -9.48 -4.26 12.96
N ILE A 264 -9.64 -3.99 11.65
CA ILE A 264 -10.49 -4.83 10.79
C ILE A 264 -9.93 -6.25 10.74
N ARG A 265 -10.75 -7.22 11.11
CA ARG A 265 -10.44 -8.64 11.01
C ARG A 265 -10.63 -9.14 9.59
N LEU A 266 -9.60 -9.80 9.05
CA LEU A 266 -9.69 -10.43 7.72
C LEU A 266 -10.83 -11.46 7.63
N ALA A 267 -11.14 -12.13 8.74
CA ALA A 267 -12.27 -13.06 8.83
C ALA A 267 -13.62 -12.36 8.59
N ASP A 268 -13.77 -11.12 9.05
CA ASP A 268 -15.00 -10.33 8.98
C ASP A 268 -15.07 -9.44 7.73
N ALA A 269 -13.91 -9.14 7.12
CA ALA A 269 -13.80 -8.33 5.91
C ALA A 269 -14.48 -8.98 4.70
N ASP A 270 -15.29 -8.20 3.98
CA ASP A 270 -15.80 -8.57 2.67
C ASP A 270 -14.84 -8.08 1.57
N ILE A 271 -14.04 -9.00 1.04
CA ILE A 271 -13.11 -8.77 -0.08
C ILE A 271 -13.57 -9.63 -1.27
N PRO A 272 -14.37 -9.06 -2.18
CA PRO A 272 -14.99 -9.80 -3.27
C PRO A 272 -13.96 -10.55 -4.12
N HIS A 273 -14.23 -11.83 -4.39
CA HIS A 273 -13.42 -12.77 -5.18
C HIS A 273 -12.04 -13.11 -4.58
N TRP A 274 -11.31 -12.13 -4.04
CA TRP A 274 -9.93 -12.29 -3.59
C TRP A 274 -9.77 -12.83 -2.17
N LYS A 275 -10.83 -12.85 -1.34
CA LYS A 275 -10.73 -13.31 0.06
C LYS A 275 -10.13 -14.71 0.19
N GLU A 276 -10.55 -15.68 -0.62
CA GLU A 276 -10.11 -17.06 -0.47
C GLU A 276 -8.62 -17.24 -0.73
N ILE A 277 -8.07 -16.59 -1.76
CA ILE A 277 -6.63 -16.62 -2.06
C ILE A 277 -5.82 -15.95 -0.93
N ILE A 278 -6.29 -14.81 -0.42
CA ILE A 278 -5.64 -14.12 0.72
C ILE A 278 -5.59 -15.03 1.95
N THR A 279 -6.67 -15.76 2.22
CA THR A 279 -6.74 -16.66 3.37
C THR A 279 -6.12 -18.04 3.14
N HIS A 280 -5.64 -18.35 1.94
CA HIS A 280 -5.22 -19.71 1.58
C HIS A 280 -4.02 -20.19 2.38
N TRP A 281 -2.98 -19.34 2.46
CA TRP A 281 -1.76 -19.61 3.20
C TRP A 281 -1.78 -19.06 4.62
N SER A 282 -2.85 -18.33 4.99
CA SER A 282 -3.00 -17.76 6.31
C SER A 282 -3.15 -18.87 7.36
N PHE A 283 -2.04 -19.22 8.03
CA PHE A 283 -2.03 -20.15 9.16
C PHE A 283 -2.62 -19.49 10.41
N SER A 284 -3.94 -19.34 10.46
CA SER A 284 -4.73 -18.90 11.61
C SER A 284 -4.43 -17.49 12.18
N GLN A 285 -5.50 -16.71 12.37
CA GLN A 285 -5.59 -15.53 13.25
C GLN A 285 -4.95 -14.19 12.81
N TRP A 286 -4.81 -13.89 11.51
CA TRP A 286 -4.58 -12.48 11.13
C TRP A 286 -5.88 -11.68 11.38
N GLN A 287 -5.92 -10.96 12.50
CA GLN A 287 -7.10 -10.23 13.01
C GLN A 287 -7.11 -8.74 12.63
N GLY A 288 -6.12 -8.28 11.87
CA GLY A 288 -5.95 -6.88 11.51
C GLY A 288 -4.47 -6.53 11.44
N PHE A 289 -4.18 -5.26 11.15
CA PHE A 289 -2.82 -4.74 11.20
C PHE A 289 -2.36 -4.50 12.64
N ARG A 290 -3.31 -4.27 13.56
CA ARG A 290 -3.10 -4.35 15.00
C ARG A 290 -3.76 -5.60 15.57
N VAL A 291 -3.11 -6.17 16.58
CA VAL A 291 -3.65 -7.24 17.40
C VAL A 291 -3.95 -6.64 18.77
N ASP A 292 -5.22 -6.61 19.14
CA ASP A 292 -5.64 -6.28 20.52
C ASP A 292 -5.36 -7.46 21.47
#